data_AF-A0A2P6U4U8-F1
#
_entry.id   AF-A0A2P6U4U8-F1
#
_cell.length_a   1.000
_cell.length_b   1.000
_cell.length_c   1.000
_cell.angle_alpha   90.00
_cell.angle_beta   90.00
_cell.angle_gamma   90.00
#
_symmetry.space_group_name_H-M   'P 1'
#
loop_
_entity.id
_entity.type
_entity.pdbx_description
1 polymer ?
#
loop_
_entity_poly.entity_id
_entity_poly.type
_entity_poly.pdbx_seq_one_letter_code
_entity_poly.pdbx_strand_id
1 'polypeptide(L)'
;MVPPDTDLVVLEFAVNDPPSTAMNSPGRRTYEQLLRKLLRLGPAVVMLHQYAYSVGRSDGGAPGSFWSPTEQHLSTFARFYDVTSISVAAAAWRLMVAGVDGFKLDKYAAGSGIHPTNPNLLAKGDERALYFYADRVHPSDTGHKVLAETLAAPLLRAVGEVQALQRLPPAVLQALLLPPSGGGGSYIRRDERVLEIPPPMLPGNQEQRTLICALQADFKQLVKAASGFQYRAEKPNATDVVRQKWAWSSNKPGDWLELELDTRGEGGSTALQAQLWWHWGISGATNTWAWQKLCATQVAFVIALILMAPGRTNCR
;
A
#
# COMPACT_ATOMS: atom_id res chain seq x y z
N MET A 1 -3.40 12.39 -3.07
CA MET A 1 -3.85 11.60 -4.24
C MET A 1 -2.68 11.35 -5.17
N VAL A 2 -2.74 10.31 -6.01
CA VAL A 2 -1.70 10.00 -7.00
C VAL A 2 -1.65 11.13 -8.04
N PRO A 3 -0.47 11.74 -8.31
CA PRO A 3 -0.33 12.75 -9.36
C PRO A 3 -0.83 12.23 -10.73
N PRO A 4 -1.46 13.08 -11.56
CA PRO A 4 -2.05 12.66 -12.84
C PRO A 4 -1.02 12.15 -13.87
N ASP A 5 0.25 12.48 -13.69
CA ASP A 5 1.40 12.07 -14.50
C ASP A 5 2.13 10.86 -13.94
N THR A 6 1.54 10.13 -12.98
CA THR A 6 2.15 8.91 -12.43
C THR A 6 2.04 7.77 -13.44
N ASP A 7 3.18 7.19 -13.84
CA ASP A 7 3.20 6.02 -14.74
C ASP A 7 2.99 4.69 -14.01
N LEU A 8 3.51 4.58 -12.78
CA LEU A 8 3.52 3.35 -12.00
C LEU A 8 3.17 3.62 -10.54
N VAL A 9 2.24 2.83 -10.00
CA VAL A 9 1.89 2.79 -8.59
C VAL A 9 2.22 1.40 -8.03
N VAL A 10 3.02 1.38 -6.96
CA VAL A 10 3.26 0.18 -6.16
C VAL A 10 2.30 0.18 -4.97
N LEU A 11 1.54 -0.90 -4.83
CA LEU A 11 0.55 -1.08 -3.78
C LEU A 11 1.03 -2.16 -2.78
N GLU A 12 1.36 -1.74 -1.56
CA GLU A 12 1.86 -2.60 -0.47
C GLU A 12 1.03 -2.36 0.79
N PHE A 13 0.41 -3.43 1.30
CA PHE A 13 -0.38 -3.44 2.54
C PHE A 13 -0.30 -4.80 3.26
N ALA A 14 0.56 -5.71 2.79
CA ALA A 14 0.53 -7.10 3.23
C ALA A 14 0.94 -7.26 4.69
N VAL A 15 1.79 -6.37 5.19
CA VAL A 15 2.21 -6.32 6.60
C VAL A 15 1.33 -5.42 7.47
N ASN A 16 0.54 -4.53 6.86
CA ASN A 16 -0.36 -3.62 7.56
C ASN A 16 -1.70 -4.26 7.92
N ASP A 17 -2.16 -5.19 7.10
CA ASP A 17 -3.44 -5.86 7.31
C ASP A 17 -3.30 -7.08 8.24
N PRO A 18 -4.11 -7.17 9.32
CA PRO A 18 -4.06 -8.30 10.22
C PRO A 18 -4.33 -9.63 9.49
N PRO A 19 -3.57 -10.71 9.75
CA PRO A 19 -3.74 -11.99 9.06
C PRO A 19 -5.11 -12.63 9.32
N SER A 20 -5.74 -12.35 10.47
CA SER A 20 -7.09 -12.82 10.81
C SER A 20 -8.22 -12.07 10.09
N THR A 21 -7.89 -11.08 9.25
CA THR A 21 -8.89 -10.26 8.57
C THR A 21 -9.59 -11.06 7.48
N ALA A 22 -10.87 -11.34 7.68
CA ALA A 22 -11.73 -12.01 6.71
C ALA A 22 -11.74 -11.28 5.35
N MET A 23 -11.86 -12.05 4.26
CA MET A 23 -11.82 -11.53 2.88
C MET A 23 -12.92 -10.50 2.58
N ASN A 24 -14.09 -10.61 3.22
CA ASN A 24 -15.24 -9.72 3.03
C ASN A 24 -15.31 -8.57 4.05
N SER A 25 -14.29 -8.40 4.89
CA SER A 25 -14.22 -7.35 5.91
C SER A 25 -14.25 -5.93 5.33
N PRO A 26 -14.61 -4.91 6.13
CA PRO A 26 -14.54 -3.52 5.71
C PRO A 26 -13.15 -3.11 5.18
N GLY A 27 -12.06 -3.58 5.80
CA GLY A 27 -10.70 -3.28 5.35
C GLY A 27 -10.40 -3.81 3.95
N ARG A 28 -10.79 -5.07 3.66
CA ARG A 28 -10.63 -5.67 2.33
C ARG A 28 -11.50 -4.99 1.28
N ARG A 29 -12.69 -4.55 1.68
CA ARG A 29 -13.58 -3.73 0.84
C ARG A 29 -12.90 -2.42 0.45
N THR A 30 -12.36 -1.68 1.42
CA THR A 30 -11.62 -0.44 1.15
C THR A 30 -10.39 -0.69 0.29
N TYR A 31 -9.65 -1.78 0.53
CA TYR A 31 -8.51 -2.15 -0.31
C TYR A 31 -8.91 -2.35 -1.78
N GLU A 32 -9.97 -3.11 -2.03
CA GLU A 32 -10.49 -3.31 -3.38
C GLU A 32 -10.96 -2.00 -4.03
N GLN A 33 -11.65 -1.14 -3.28
CA GLN A 33 -12.06 0.17 -3.80
C GLN A 33 -10.85 1.02 -4.21
N LEU A 34 -9.80 1.04 -3.38
CA LEU A 34 -8.53 1.71 -3.70
C LEU A 34 -7.90 1.13 -4.97
N LEU A 35 -7.79 -0.19 -5.07
CA LEU A 35 -7.21 -0.85 -6.25
C LEU A 35 -7.96 -0.49 -7.54
N ARG A 36 -9.29 -0.59 -7.52
CA ARG A 36 -10.14 -0.21 -8.66
C ARG A 36 -9.98 1.26 -9.03
N LYS A 37 -9.88 2.14 -8.04
CA LYS A 37 -9.65 3.57 -8.26
C LYS A 37 -8.33 3.80 -8.99
N LEU A 38 -7.25 3.17 -8.52
CA LEU A 38 -5.93 3.25 -9.14
C LEU A 38 -5.97 2.76 -10.60
N LEU A 39 -6.63 1.64 -10.86
CA LEU A 39 -6.77 1.11 -12.23
C LEU A 39 -7.55 2.06 -13.15
N ARG A 40 -8.55 2.79 -12.63
CA ARG A 40 -9.30 3.78 -13.42
C ARG A 40 -8.50 5.04 -13.73
N LEU A 41 -7.57 5.42 -12.86
CA LEU A 41 -6.72 6.59 -13.06
C LEU A 41 -5.71 6.38 -14.20
N GLY A 42 -5.50 5.14 -14.65
CA GLY A 42 -4.60 4.81 -15.75
C GLY A 42 -3.13 4.46 -15.45
N PRO A 43 -2.53 4.66 -14.25
CA PRO A 43 -1.17 4.19 -14.02
C PRO A 43 -1.11 2.66 -14.10
N ALA A 44 0.07 2.13 -14.45
CA ALA A 44 0.37 0.74 -14.19
C ALA A 44 0.32 0.49 -12.68
N VAL A 45 -0.28 -0.61 -12.25
CA VAL A 45 -0.34 -1.00 -10.84
C VAL A 45 0.44 -2.28 -10.65
N VAL A 46 1.30 -2.31 -9.63
CA VAL A 46 2.00 -3.51 -9.18
C VAL A 46 1.72 -3.71 -7.70
N MET A 47 1.30 -4.90 -7.31
CA MET A 47 1.10 -5.28 -5.93
C MET A 47 2.40 -5.87 -5.37
N LEU A 48 2.96 -5.23 -4.36
CA LEU A 48 4.10 -5.75 -3.62
C LEU A 48 3.60 -6.34 -2.30
N HIS A 49 4.04 -7.55 -2.00
CA HIS A 49 3.79 -8.20 -0.72
C HIS A 49 5.08 -8.22 0.09
N GLN A 50 5.22 -7.26 0.99
CA GLN A 50 6.25 -7.33 2.02
C GLN A 50 5.98 -8.55 2.90
N TYR A 51 7.06 -9.19 3.34
CA TYR A 51 7.00 -10.30 4.27
C TYR A 51 7.65 -9.90 5.58
N ALA A 52 6.95 -10.10 6.70
CA ALA A 52 7.47 -9.86 8.06
C ALA A 52 7.57 -11.20 8.81
N TYR A 53 8.74 -11.85 8.74
CA TYR A 53 8.97 -13.19 9.27
C TYR A 53 8.50 -13.34 10.73
N SER A 54 8.81 -12.35 11.59
CA SER A 54 8.49 -12.45 13.02
C SER A 54 7.00 -12.26 13.37
N VAL A 55 6.22 -11.72 12.43
CA VAL A 55 4.77 -11.47 12.56
C VAL A 55 3.94 -12.49 11.78
N GLY A 56 4.53 -13.13 10.77
CA GLY A 56 3.94 -14.25 10.03
C GLY A 56 3.77 -15.47 10.92
N ARG A 57 2.73 -15.46 11.74
CA ARG A 57 2.25 -16.61 12.52
C ARG A 57 0.96 -17.11 11.89
N SER A 58 0.90 -18.38 11.54
CA SER A 58 -0.39 -19.07 11.45
C SER A 58 -1.05 -19.12 12.82
N ASP A 59 -2.37 -19.36 12.91
CA ASP A 59 -3.10 -19.42 14.18
C ASP A 59 -2.43 -20.39 15.17
N GLY A 60 -1.76 -19.85 16.19
CA GLY A 60 -0.99 -20.62 17.18
C GLY A 60 0.37 -21.16 16.71
N GLY A 61 0.83 -20.81 15.51
CA GLY A 61 2.06 -21.31 14.90
C GLY A 61 3.34 -20.55 15.28
N ALA A 62 4.48 -21.19 14.99
CA ALA A 62 5.80 -20.57 15.06
C ALA A 62 5.90 -19.39 14.07
N PRO A 63 6.69 -18.34 14.40
CA PRO A 63 6.99 -17.28 13.45
C PRO A 63 7.64 -17.85 12.18
N GLY A 64 7.52 -17.14 11.06
CA GLY A 64 8.11 -17.54 9.80
C GLY A 64 7.26 -18.48 8.96
N SER A 65 5.94 -18.52 9.16
CA SER A 65 5.06 -19.25 8.25
C SER A 65 5.22 -18.69 6.84
N PHE A 66 5.56 -19.54 5.86
CA PHE A 66 5.69 -19.11 4.46
C PHE A 66 4.38 -18.55 3.91
N TRP A 67 3.26 -19.15 4.34
CA TRP A 67 1.93 -18.71 3.96
C TRP A 67 1.40 -17.69 4.97
N SER A 68 0.99 -16.52 4.47
CA SER A 68 0.24 -15.52 5.23
C SER A 68 -1.14 -15.34 4.61
N PRO A 69 -2.25 -15.45 5.38
CA PRO A 69 -3.59 -15.25 4.85
C PRO A 69 -3.77 -13.88 4.20
N THR A 70 -3.13 -12.83 4.74
CA THR A 70 -3.20 -11.49 4.16
C THR A 70 -2.64 -11.45 2.74
N GLU A 71 -1.44 -11.99 2.51
CA GLU A 71 -0.84 -12.03 1.17
C GLU A 71 -1.71 -12.83 0.19
N GLN A 72 -2.27 -13.97 0.64
CA GLN A 72 -3.16 -14.79 -0.19
C GLN A 72 -4.44 -14.05 -0.59
N HIS A 73 -5.06 -13.36 0.36
CA HIS A 73 -6.24 -12.51 0.11
C HIS A 73 -5.91 -11.39 -0.87
N LEU A 74 -4.81 -10.66 -0.67
CA LEU A 74 -4.40 -9.60 -1.56
C LEU A 74 -4.04 -10.12 -2.96
N SER A 75 -3.32 -11.23 -3.05
CA SER A 75 -3.02 -11.92 -4.31
C SER A 75 -4.30 -12.37 -5.05
N THR A 76 -5.40 -12.61 -4.33
CA THR A 76 -6.69 -12.96 -4.95
C THR A 76 -7.29 -11.76 -5.69
N PHE A 77 -7.20 -10.55 -5.12
CA PHE A 77 -7.54 -9.32 -5.85
C PHE A 77 -6.63 -9.12 -7.06
N ALA A 78 -5.32 -9.35 -6.90
CA ALA A 78 -4.37 -9.22 -8.01
C ALA A 78 -4.77 -10.10 -9.20
N ARG A 79 -5.10 -11.37 -8.94
CA ARG A 79 -5.55 -12.31 -9.99
C ARG A 79 -6.87 -11.89 -10.62
N PHE A 80 -7.84 -11.45 -9.80
CA PHE A 80 -9.15 -11.04 -10.29
C PHE A 80 -9.08 -9.80 -11.20
N TYR A 81 -8.25 -8.82 -10.82
CA TYR A 81 -8.05 -7.58 -11.57
C TYR A 81 -6.91 -7.65 -12.59
N ASP A 82 -6.24 -8.80 -12.71
CA ASP A 82 -5.12 -9.02 -13.65
C ASP A 82 -3.97 -8.02 -13.45
N VAL A 83 -3.62 -7.85 -12.18
CA VAL A 83 -2.58 -6.97 -11.69
C VAL A 83 -1.36 -7.83 -11.34
N THR A 84 -0.18 -7.36 -11.74
CA THR A 84 1.08 -8.03 -11.39
C THR A 84 1.27 -8.00 -9.88
N SER A 85 1.50 -9.17 -9.27
CA SER A 85 1.76 -9.31 -7.84
C SER A 85 3.12 -9.96 -7.61
N ILE A 86 3.86 -9.44 -6.63
CA ILE A 86 5.22 -9.84 -6.31
C ILE A 86 5.33 -10.11 -4.80
N SER A 87 6.00 -11.21 -4.44
CA SER A 87 6.10 -11.67 -3.05
C SER A 87 7.54 -11.77 -2.57
N VAL A 88 7.86 -11.05 -1.49
CA VAL A 88 9.14 -11.19 -0.80
C VAL A 88 9.26 -12.56 -0.14
N ALA A 89 8.16 -13.14 0.34
CA ALA A 89 8.16 -14.49 0.89
C ALA A 89 8.62 -15.50 -0.18
N ALA A 90 8.02 -15.44 -1.38
CA ALA A 90 8.41 -16.30 -2.49
C ALA A 90 9.88 -16.12 -2.91
N ALA A 91 10.41 -14.89 -2.87
CA ALA A 91 11.77 -14.59 -3.27
C ALA A 91 12.83 -14.99 -2.22
N ALA A 92 12.57 -14.75 -0.94
CA ALA A 92 13.61 -14.73 0.09
C ALA A 92 13.39 -15.71 1.26
N TRP A 93 12.20 -16.27 1.45
CA TRP A 93 11.88 -17.08 2.64
C TRP A 93 12.84 -18.25 2.85
N ARG A 94 13.21 -18.96 1.77
CA ARG A 94 14.13 -20.10 1.86
C ARG A 94 15.53 -19.68 2.33
N LEU A 95 15.99 -18.49 1.93
CA LEU A 95 17.27 -17.93 2.37
C LEU A 95 17.22 -17.55 3.84
N MET A 96 16.08 -17.01 4.29
CA MET A 96 15.85 -16.66 5.69
C MET A 96 15.85 -17.90 6.59
N VAL A 97 15.11 -18.95 6.22
CA VAL A 97 15.08 -20.22 6.96
C VAL A 97 16.44 -20.90 7.01
N ALA A 98 17.24 -20.77 5.95
CA ALA A 98 18.60 -21.30 5.89
C ALA A 98 19.63 -20.46 6.67
N GLY A 99 19.26 -19.28 7.17
CA GLY A 99 20.18 -18.39 7.90
C GLY A 99 21.33 -17.86 7.04
N VAL A 100 21.11 -17.69 5.74
CA VAL A 100 22.10 -17.15 4.80
C VAL A 100 22.47 -15.72 5.20
N ASP A 101 23.74 -15.33 5.05
CA ASP A 101 24.18 -13.95 5.32
C ASP A 101 23.37 -12.94 4.51
N GLY A 102 22.90 -11.89 5.18
CA GLY A 102 21.93 -10.91 4.66
C GLY A 102 20.47 -11.29 4.90
N PHE A 103 20.20 -12.55 5.25
CA PHE A 103 18.87 -13.10 5.48
C PHE A 103 18.69 -13.65 6.90
N LYS A 104 19.67 -13.49 7.80
CA LYS A 104 19.59 -13.97 9.18
C LYS A 104 18.46 -13.31 9.96
N LEU A 105 17.94 -14.04 10.95
CA LEU A 105 16.72 -13.71 11.71
C LEU A 105 16.91 -13.80 13.24
N ASP A 106 18.07 -14.25 13.71
CA ASP A 106 18.39 -14.39 15.14
C ASP A 106 18.65 -13.05 15.84
N LYS A 107 18.92 -11.98 15.07
CA LYS A 107 19.04 -10.60 15.54
C LYS A 107 18.40 -9.62 14.55
N TYR A 108 18.39 -8.35 14.94
CA TYR A 108 17.92 -7.22 14.14
C TYR A 108 19.07 -6.23 13.90
N ALA A 109 19.10 -5.65 12.70
CA ALA A 109 20.12 -4.68 12.31
C ALA A 109 20.03 -3.36 13.12
N ALA A 110 18.85 -3.04 13.64
CA ALA A 110 18.62 -1.89 14.49
C ALA A 110 17.61 -2.23 15.61
N GLY A 111 17.33 -1.28 16.49
CA GLY A 111 16.14 -1.32 17.33
C GLY A 111 15.20 -0.23 16.84
N SER A 112 13.88 -0.46 16.91
CA SER A 112 12.93 0.65 16.80
C SER A 112 12.45 1.08 18.17
N GLY A 113 12.25 2.39 18.35
CA GLY A 113 11.59 2.92 19.55
C GLY A 113 10.12 2.52 19.66
N ILE A 114 9.56 1.88 18.61
CA ILE A 114 8.15 1.47 18.52
C ILE A 114 7.97 0.02 18.98
N HIS A 115 8.97 -0.84 18.73
CA HIS A 115 8.97 -2.23 19.16
C HIS A 115 10.16 -2.47 20.08
N PRO A 116 9.97 -2.41 21.43
CA PRO A 116 11.05 -2.68 22.36
C PRO A 116 11.63 -4.05 22.05
N THR A 117 12.90 -4.02 21.64
CA THR A 117 13.65 -5.19 21.23
C THR A 117 14.64 -5.49 22.34
N ASN A 118 14.73 -6.76 22.75
CA ASN A 118 15.74 -7.16 23.71
C ASN A 118 17.12 -6.74 23.16
N PRO A 119 17.94 -5.95 23.90
CA PRO A 119 19.24 -5.50 23.42
C PRO A 119 20.17 -6.65 22.96
N ASN A 120 19.99 -7.85 23.50
CA ASN A 120 20.73 -9.04 23.09
C ASN A 120 20.36 -9.55 21.69
N LEU A 121 19.23 -9.10 21.14
CA LEU A 121 18.78 -9.37 19.78
C LEU A 121 19.20 -8.27 18.80
N LEU A 122 20.09 -7.35 19.19
CA LEU A 122 20.61 -6.32 18.31
C LEU A 122 21.97 -6.75 17.74
N ALA A 123 22.11 -6.69 16.43
CA ALA A 123 23.37 -6.88 15.73
C ALA A 123 24.34 -5.73 16.05
N LYS A 124 25.62 -6.08 16.25
CA LYS A 124 26.66 -5.10 16.60
C LYS A 124 27.48 -4.73 15.37
N GLY A 125 27.88 -3.46 15.27
CA GLY A 125 28.85 -3.00 14.27
C GLY A 125 28.50 -3.40 12.83
N ASP A 126 29.43 -4.11 12.21
CA ASP A 126 29.39 -4.64 10.85
C ASP A 126 28.46 -5.84 10.67
N GLU A 127 28.09 -6.54 11.74
CA GLU A 127 27.14 -7.67 11.69
C GLU A 127 25.77 -7.25 11.15
N ARG A 128 25.40 -5.96 11.20
CA ARG A 128 24.09 -5.45 10.78
C ARG A 128 23.73 -5.82 9.33
N ALA A 129 24.72 -5.87 8.44
CA ALA A 129 24.51 -6.23 7.04
C ALA A 129 24.06 -7.70 6.85
N LEU A 130 24.29 -8.55 7.87
CA LEU A 130 23.95 -9.98 7.84
C LEU A 130 22.45 -10.25 8.09
N TYR A 131 21.69 -9.25 8.56
CA TYR A 131 20.32 -9.42 9.02
C TYR A 131 19.32 -8.75 8.07
N PHE A 132 18.22 -9.44 7.78
CA PHE A 132 17.22 -8.96 6.83
C PHE A 132 16.37 -7.81 7.38
N TYR A 133 16.16 -7.78 8.70
CA TYR A 133 15.25 -6.83 9.33
C TYR A 133 15.98 -5.84 10.25
N ALA A 134 15.53 -4.58 10.20
CA ALA A 134 15.93 -3.54 11.13
C ALA A 134 15.20 -3.68 12.48
N ASP A 135 14.00 -4.24 12.52
CA ASP A 135 13.31 -4.60 13.76
C ASP A 135 12.36 -5.78 13.52
N ARG A 136 11.31 -5.96 14.32
CA ARG A 136 10.37 -7.08 14.14
C ARG A 136 9.65 -7.10 12.79
N VAL A 137 9.49 -5.97 12.12
CA VAL A 137 8.62 -5.83 10.93
C VAL A 137 9.33 -5.13 9.78
N HIS A 138 10.15 -4.13 10.09
CA HIS A 138 10.77 -3.26 9.10
C HIS A 138 12.03 -3.92 8.54
N PRO A 139 12.20 -3.94 7.21
CA PRO A 139 13.43 -4.43 6.60
C PRO A 139 14.63 -3.57 7.00
N SER A 140 15.82 -4.18 7.04
CA SER A 140 17.10 -3.47 7.11
C SER A 140 17.44 -2.88 5.75
N ASP A 141 18.61 -2.24 5.61
CA ASP A 141 19.13 -1.84 4.29
C ASP A 141 19.24 -3.04 3.34
N THR A 142 19.66 -4.20 3.84
CA THR A 142 19.69 -5.45 3.06
C THR A 142 18.29 -5.89 2.67
N GLY A 143 17.33 -5.87 3.60
CA GLY A 143 15.93 -6.18 3.30
C GLY A 143 15.33 -5.23 2.26
N HIS A 144 15.58 -3.93 2.37
CA HIS A 144 15.11 -2.92 1.41
C HIS A 144 15.71 -3.14 0.01
N LYS A 145 16.98 -3.55 -0.10
CA LYS A 145 17.57 -3.95 -1.39
C LYS A 145 16.82 -5.13 -2.01
N VAL A 146 16.51 -6.16 -1.23
CA VAL A 146 15.73 -7.31 -1.72
C VAL A 146 14.34 -6.89 -2.19
N LEU A 147 13.63 -6.02 -1.45
CA LEU A 147 12.35 -5.46 -1.88
C LEU A 147 12.50 -4.72 -3.22
N ALA A 148 13.52 -3.88 -3.36
CA ALA A 148 13.78 -3.11 -4.57
C ALA A 148 14.12 -4.00 -5.77
N GLU A 149 14.99 -5.01 -5.61
CA GLU A 149 15.35 -5.96 -6.66
C GLU A 149 14.15 -6.82 -7.08
N THR A 150 13.35 -7.26 -6.12
CA THR A 150 12.14 -8.03 -6.36
C THR A 150 11.11 -7.23 -7.18
N LEU A 151 11.00 -5.92 -6.92
CA LEU A 151 10.18 -5.01 -7.71
C LEU A 151 10.79 -4.69 -9.10
N ALA A 152 12.11 -4.53 -9.17
CA ALA A 152 12.81 -4.22 -10.40
C ALA A 152 12.76 -5.37 -11.41
N ALA A 153 12.79 -6.62 -10.95
CA ALA A 153 12.81 -7.80 -11.82
C ALA A 153 11.67 -7.86 -12.87
N PRO A 154 10.37 -7.74 -12.51
CA PRO A 154 9.30 -7.72 -13.51
C PRO A 154 9.34 -6.48 -14.41
N LEU A 155 9.78 -5.31 -13.89
CA LEU A 155 9.94 -4.12 -14.72
C LEU A 155 11.04 -4.31 -15.78
N LEU A 156 12.22 -4.78 -15.36
CA LEU A 156 13.34 -5.07 -16.26
C LEU A 156 12.96 -6.13 -17.30
N ARG A 157 12.20 -7.15 -16.88
CA ARG A 157 11.65 -8.14 -17.79
C ARG A 157 10.70 -7.50 -18.80
N ALA A 158 9.75 -6.68 -18.37
CA ALA A 158 8.82 -5.99 -19.26
C ALA A 158 9.55 -5.09 -20.27
N VAL A 159 10.57 -4.35 -19.83
CA VAL A 159 11.44 -3.56 -20.72
C VAL A 159 12.15 -4.45 -21.74
N GLY A 160 12.74 -5.55 -21.30
CA GLY A 160 13.40 -6.51 -22.17
C GLY A 160 12.45 -7.12 -23.20
N GLU A 161 11.23 -7.47 -22.80
CA GLU A 161 10.18 -7.98 -23.69
C GLU A 161 9.79 -6.92 -24.74
N VAL A 162 9.56 -5.66 -24.34
CA VAL A 162 9.25 -4.57 -25.28
C VAL A 162 10.39 -4.32 -26.26
N GLN A 163 11.64 -4.28 -25.78
CA GLN A 163 12.81 -4.11 -26.64
C GLN A 163 13.00 -5.28 -27.61
N ALA A 164 12.76 -6.51 -27.15
CA ALA A 164 12.79 -7.69 -28.00
C ALA A 164 11.74 -7.57 -29.11
N LEU A 165 10.50 -7.21 -28.77
CA LEU A 165 9.41 -7.00 -29.74
C LEU A 165 9.74 -5.93 -30.77
N GLN A 166 10.41 -4.84 -30.38
CA GLN A 166 10.84 -3.77 -31.30
C GLN A 166 11.90 -4.22 -32.31
N ARG A 167 12.67 -5.26 -32.00
CA ARG A 167 13.68 -5.83 -32.91
C ARG A 167 13.10 -6.87 -33.86
N LEU A 168 11.89 -7.35 -33.62
CA LEU A 168 11.27 -8.34 -34.49
C LEU A 168 10.78 -7.69 -35.79
N PRO A 169 10.92 -8.38 -36.94
CA PRO A 169 10.27 -7.95 -38.16
C PRO A 169 8.76 -7.76 -37.93
N PRO A 170 8.11 -6.75 -38.54
CA PRO A 170 6.67 -6.50 -38.35
C PRO A 170 5.78 -7.73 -38.56
N ALA A 171 6.13 -8.63 -39.50
CA ALA A 171 5.40 -9.87 -39.73
C ALA A 171 5.48 -10.86 -38.55
N VAL A 172 6.62 -10.93 -37.85
CA VAL A 172 6.80 -11.78 -36.66
C VAL A 172 6.09 -11.16 -35.46
N LEU A 173 6.17 -9.84 -35.32
CA LEU A 173 5.42 -9.12 -34.29
C LEU A 173 3.91 -9.31 -34.47
N GLN A 174 3.40 -9.20 -35.71
CA GLN A 174 2.01 -9.50 -36.05
C GLN A 174 1.65 -10.95 -35.68
N ALA A 175 2.52 -11.92 -35.99
CA ALA A 175 2.29 -13.34 -35.67
C ALA A 175 2.38 -13.69 -34.17
N LEU A 176 3.14 -12.94 -33.38
CA LEU A 176 3.21 -13.10 -31.91
C LEU A 176 2.07 -12.38 -31.18
N LEU A 177 1.64 -11.23 -31.70
CA LEU A 177 0.53 -10.47 -31.14
C LEU A 177 -0.81 -11.07 -31.55
N LEU A 178 -0.94 -11.66 -32.74
CA LEU A 178 -2.10 -12.46 -33.09
C LEU A 178 -1.94 -13.83 -32.40
N PRO A 179 -2.95 -14.35 -31.69
CA PRO A 179 -2.84 -15.71 -31.20
C PRO A 179 -2.62 -16.63 -32.40
N PRO A 180 -1.65 -17.57 -32.35
CA PRO A 180 -1.70 -18.68 -33.28
C PRO A 180 -3.07 -19.31 -33.10
N SER A 181 -3.73 -19.66 -34.20
CA SER A 181 -5.02 -20.36 -34.21
C SER A 181 -5.00 -21.69 -33.43
N GLY A 182 -3.88 -22.06 -32.79
CA GLY A 182 -3.79 -23.02 -31.70
C GLY A 182 -2.93 -22.52 -30.53
N GLY A 183 -3.56 -21.97 -29.49
CA GLY A 183 -3.32 -22.41 -28.11
C GLY A 183 -2.19 -21.84 -27.25
N GLY A 184 -1.43 -20.81 -27.64
CA GLY A 184 -0.25 -20.40 -26.82
C GLY A 184 0.17 -18.93 -26.84
N GLY A 185 -0.68 -18.00 -27.27
CA GLY A 185 -0.35 -16.56 -27.31
C GLY A 185 -0.67 -15.85 -25.98
N SER A 186 0.20 -14.93 -25.58
CA SER A 186 0.00 -13.96 -24.49
C SER A 186 -1.44 -13.42 -24.48
N TYR A 187 -2.10 -13.47 -23.31
CA TYR A 187 -3.49 -13.06 -23.09
C TYR A 187 -3.65 -11.53 -23.21
N ILE A 188 -3.55 -11.00 -24.43
CA ILE A 188 -4.03 -9.64 -24.69
C ILE A 188 -5.55 -9.72 -24.71
N ARG A 189 -6.18 -9.11 -23.71
CA ARG A 189 -7.64 -8.88 -23.69
C ARG A 189 -8.01 -8.03 -24.89
N ARG A 190 -8.61 -8.64 -25.91
CA ARG A 190 -9.07 -7.95 -27.13
C ARG A 190 -10.58 -7.83 -27.23
N ASP A 191 -11.30 -8.60 -26.43
CA ASP A 191 -12.75 -8.54 -26.41
C ASP A 191 -13.16 -7.28 -25.63
N GLU A 192 -13.91 -6.39 -26.28
CA GLU A 192 -14.36 -5.12 -25.71
C GLU A 192 -15.04 -5.29 -24.35
N ARG A 193 -15.70 -6.44 -24.12
CA ARG A 193 -16.39 -6.77 -22.87
C ARG A 193 -15.46 -6.98 -21.68
N VAL A 194 -14.15 -7.17 -21.92
CA VAL A 194 -13.13 -7.37 -20.87
C VAL A 194 -12.07 -6.26 -20.86
N LEU A 195 -12.24 -5.23 -21.70
CA LEU A 195 -11.40 -4.02 -21.68
C LEU A 195 -11.72 -3.14 -20.46
N GLU A 196 -12.97 -3.19 -19.99
CA GLU A 196 -13.35 -2.50 -18.76
C GLU A 196 -12.83 -3.24 -17.53
N ILE A 197 -12.52 -2.48 -16.48
CA ILE A 197 -12.20 -3.04 -15.16
C ILE A 197 -13.41 -3.90 -14.73
N PRO A 198 -13.21 -5.18 -14.35
CA PRO A 198 -14.30 -6.07 -13.91
C PRO A 198 -15.19 -5.41 -12.85
N PRO A 199 -16.44 -5.85 -12.62
CA PRO A 199 -17.23 -5.39 -11.46
C PRO A 199 -16.53 -5.72 -10.13
N PRO A 200 -16.95 -5.15 -8.98
CA PRO A 200 -16.34 -5.50 -7.70
C PRO A 200 -16.36 -7.02 -7.46
N MET A 201 -15.22 -7.58 -7.08
CA MET A 201 -15.08 -8.97 -6.69
C MET A 201 -15.87 -9.24 -5.41
N LEU A 202 -15.83 -8.32 -4.44
CA LEU A 202 -16.65 -8.44 -3.24
C LEU A 202 -18.07 -7.92 -3.53
N PRO A 203 -19.13 -8.72 -3.25
CA PRO A 203 -20.49 -8.30 -3.50
C PRO A 203 -20.86 -6.98 -2.81
N GLY A 204 -21.47 -6.08 -3.58
CA GLY A 204 -21.91 -4.76 -3.12
C GLY A 204 -20.78 -3.76 -2.84
N ASN A 205 -19.52 -4.08 -3.16
CA ASN A 205 -18.38 -3.22 -2.86
C ASN A 205 -18.12 -2.16 -3.93
N GLN A 206 -19.11 -1.29 -4.16
CA GLN A 206 -18.95 -0.18 -5.09
C GLN A 206 -17.92 0.83 -4.54
N GLU A 207 -17.15 1.44 -5.45
CA GLU A 207 -16.15 2.42 -5.08
C GLU A 207 -16.80 3.65 -4.44
N GLN A 208 -16.33 4.01 -3.23
CA GLN A 208 -16.71 5.26 -2.61
C GLN A 208 -15.88 6.40 -3.20
N ARG A 209 -16.56 7.49 -3.57
CA ARG A 209 -15.92 8.67 -4.19
C ARG A 209 -14.97 9.37 -3.22
N THR A 210 -15.34 9.39 -1.95
CA THR A 210 -14.58 10.04 -0.88
C THR A 210 -13.67 9.03 -0.18
N LEU A 211 -12.35 9.26 -0.25
CA LEU A 211 -11.38 8.56 0.59
C LEU A 211 -10.98 9.51 1.71
N ILE A 212 -11.61 9.36 2.88
CA ILE A 212 -11.38 10.21 4.07
C ILE A 212 -9.97 10.01 4.64
N CYS A 213 -9.30 8.90 4.35
CA CYS A 213 -8.09 8.46 5.03
C CYS A 213 -6.82 9.32 4.81
N ALA A 214 -6.82 10.27 3.86
CA ALA A 214 -5.62 11.04 3.52
C ALA A 214 -5.76 12.57 3.69
N LEU A 215 -6.74 13.04 4.44
CA LEU A 215 -7.05 14.47 4.47
C LEU A 215 -6.11 15.32 5.37
N GLN A 216 -4.90 14.92 5.76
CA GLN A 216 -4.04 15.67 6.72
C GLN A 216 -4.19 17.21 6.73
N ALA A 217 -3.66 17.90 5.73
CA ALA A 217 -3.78 19.35 5.59
C ALA A 217 -5.15 19.79 5.08
N ASP A 218 -5.71 19.01 4.15
CA ASP A 218 -6.96 19.33 3.45
C ASP A 218 -8.20 19.23 4.38
N PHE A 219 -8.11 18.46 5.46
CA PHE A 219 -9.12 18.33 6.50
C PHE A 219 -9.35 19.66 7.21
N LYS A 220 -8.34 20.53 7.22
CA LYS A 220 -8.50 21.90 7.71
C LYS A 220 -9.63 22.63 6.98
N GLN A 221 -9.77 22.39 5.67
CA GLN A 221 -10.77 23.05 4.83
C GLN A 221 -12.19 22.48 5.05
N LEU A 222 -12.29 21.26 5.58
CA LEU A 222 -13.58 20.64 5.89
C LEU A 222 -14.21 21.19 7.18
N VAL A 223 -13.39 21.72 8.09
CA VAL A 223 -13.88 22.36 9.32
C VAL A 223 -14.42 23.75 9.00
N LYS A 224 -15.74 23.94 9.19
CA LYS A 224 -16.42 25.23 8.97
C LYS A 224 -16.51 26.07 10.22
N ALA A 225 -16.71 25.42 11.34
CA ALA A 225 -16.72 26.06 12.64
C ALA A 225 -16.07 25.14 13.67
N ALA A 226 -15.52 25.75 14.71
CA ALA A 226 -14.85 25.05 15.79
C ALA A 226 -15.02 25.86 17.07
N SER A 227 -15.17 25.16 18.20
CA SER A 227 -15.04 25.74 19.54
C SER A 227 -13.99 24.98 20.31
N GLY A 228 -12.93 25.69 20.73
CA GLY A 228 -11.83 25.19 21.55
C GLY A 228 -10.83 24.24 20.87
N PHE A 229 -11.23 23.58 19.77
CA PHE A 229 -10.28 22.90 18.88
C PHE A 229 -9.32 23.86 18.21
N GLN A 230 -8.06 23.45 18.10
CA GLN A 230 -7.00 24.21 17.42
C GLN A 230 -6.32 23.33 16.37
N TYR A 231 -6.14 23.88 15.17
CA TYR A 231 -5.34 23.25 14.13
C TYR A 231 -3.86 23.50 14.41
N ARG A 232 -3.15 22.45 14.85
CA ARG A 232 -1.73 22.54 15.24
C ARG A 232 -0.99 21.25 14.94
N ALA A 233 0.33 21.36 14.83
CA ALA A 233 1.21 20.20 14.76
C ALA A 233 1.17 19.42 16.08
N GLU A 234 0.97 18.10 16.02
CA GLU A 234 1.18 17.21 17.17
C GLU A 234 2.67 17.15 17.56
N LYS A 235 3.56 17.31 16.58
CA LYS A 235 5.02 17.26 16.74
C LYS A 235 5.68 18.53 16.16
N PRO A 236 5.51 19.71 16.76
CA PRO A 236 5.92 20.99 16.17
C PRO A 236 7.42 21.08 15.84
N ASN A 237 8.27 20.33 16.56
CA ASN A 237 9.72 20.33 16.36
C ASN A 237 10.20 19.33 15.29
N ALA A 238 9.30 18.61 14.61
CA ALA A 238 9.68 17.71 13.54
C ALA A 238 10.13 18.47 12.28
N THR A 239 11.02 17.85 11.51
CA THR A 239 11.75 18.46 10.39
C THR A 239 10.90 18.85 9.19
N ASP A 240 9.71 18.29 9.05
CA ASP A 240 8.82 18.50 7.90
C ASP A 240 7.35 18.40 8.31
N VAL A 241 6.46 18.94 7.48
CA VAL A 241 5.01 19.05 7.72
C VAL A 241 4.36 17.68 7.92
N VAL A 242 4.82 16.65 7.20
CA VAL A 242 4.26 15.29 7.31
C VAL A 242 4.59 14.71 8.69
N ARG A 243 5.85 14.83 9.15
CA ARG A 243 6.28 14.38 10.47
C ARG A 243 5.71 15.20 11.62
N GLN A 244 5.37 16.46 11.37
CA GLN A 244 4.70 17.33 12.34
C GLN A 244 3.29 16.84 12.70
N LYS A 245 2.64 16.03 11.84
CA LYS A 245 1.30 15.48 12.04
C LYS A 245 0.28 16.56 12.41
N TRP A 246 0.01 17.44 11.47
CA TRP A 246 -0.98 18.50 11.67
C TRP A 246 -2.40 17.94 11.75
N ALA A 247 -3.14 18.35 12.78
CA ALA A 247 -4.53 17.97 12.98
C ALA A 247 -5.27 19.02 13.84
N TRP A 248 -6.61 18.95 13.86
CA TRP A 248 -7.40 19.65 14.86
C TRP A 248 -7.35 18.87 16.18
N SER A 249 -6.98 19.53 17.28
CA SER A 249 -6.97 18.92 18.61
C SER A 249 -7.53 19.84 19.68
N SER A 250 -8.16 19.24 20.70
CA SER A 250 -8.59 19.91 21.92
C SER A 250 -8.24 19.03 23.12
N ASN A 251 -8.02 19.67 24.28
CA ASN A 251 -7.82 19.02 25.58
C ASN A 251 -8.97 19.29 26.56
N LYS A 252 -10.09 19.88 26.11
CA LYS A 252 -11.21 20.28 26.97
C LYS A 252 -12.48 19.52 26.56
N PRO A 253 -13.13 18.80 27.50
CA PRO A 253 -14.44 18.23 27.25
C PRO A 253 -15.44 19.32 26.84
N GLY A 254 -16.30 19.01 25.87
CA GLY A 254 -17.31 19.95 25.33
C GLY A 254 -16.85 20.78 24.13
N ASP A 255 -15.55 20.79 23.82
CA ASP A 255 -15.05 21.36 22.57
C ASP A 255 -15.59 20.58 21.35
N TRP A 256 -15.79 21.26 20.22
CA TRP A 256 -16.42 20.67 19.04
C TRP A 256 -15.83 21.20 17.71
N LEU A 257 -16.06 20.42 16.65
CA LEU A 257 -15.80 20.78 15.24
C LEU A 257 -17.07 20.55 14.43
N GLU A 258 -17.39 21.48 13.54
CA GLU A 258 -18.43 21.32 12.52
C GLU A 258 -17.77 21.08 11.17
N LEU A 259 -18.15 19.99 10.50
CA LEU A 259 -17.58 19.55 9.23
C LEU A 259 -18.60 19.73 8.11
N GLU A 260 -18.18 20.26 6.97
CA GLU A 260 -18.94 20.15 5.72
C GLU A 260 -18.42 18.97 4.92
N LEU A 261 -19.30 18.00 4.64
CA LEU A 261 -19.00 16.80 3.88
C LEU A 261 -19.97 16.69 2.72
N ASP A 262 -19.47 16.66 1.48
CA ASP A 262 -20.30 16.30 0.34
C ASP A 262 -20.42 14.78 0.25
N THR A 263 -21.62 14.28 0.53
CA THR A 263 -21.97 12.86 0.47
C THR A 263 -22.68 12.48 -0.81
N ARG A 264 -22.90 13.43 -1.72
CA ARG A 264 -23.60 13.18 -2.99
C ARG A 264 -22.67 12.40 -3.93
N GLY A 265 -23.20 11.36 -4.56
CA GLY A 265 -22.57 10.77 -5.73
C GLY A 265 -22.84 11.63 -6.98
N GLU A 266 -21.88 11.76 -7.92
CA GLU A 266 -22.25 12.21 -9.28
C GLU A 266 -23.28 11.20 -9.81
N GLY A 267 -24.50 11.66 -10.03
CA GLY A 267 -25.65 10.79 -10.26
C GLY A 267 -26.96 11.34 -9.72
N GLY A 268 -26.91 12.41 -8.92
CA GLY A 268 -28.07 13.28 -8.68
C GLY A 268 -29.20 12.64 -7.89
N SER A 269 -29.16 12.79 -6.58
CA SER A 269 -30.38 12.98 -5.78
C SER A 269 -30.05 13.67 -4.47
N THR A 270 -30.80 14.75 -4.21
CA THR A 270 -31.06 15.46 -2.95
C THR A 270 -29.96 15.45 -1.87
N ALA A 271 -29.36 16.63 -1.64
CA ALA A 271 -28.45 16.88 -0.53
C ALA A 271 -29.12 16.57 0.82
N LEU A 272 -28.60 15.59 1.55
CA LEU A 272 -28.85 15.41 2.97
C LEU A 272 -27.81 16.22 3.74
N GLN A 273 -28.23 17.31 4.38
CA GLN A 273 -27.43 17.92 5.45
C GLN A 273 -27.46 16.98 6.65
N ALA A 274 -26.34 16.31 6.92
CA ALA A 274 -26.16 15.54 8.14
C ALA A 274 -25.36 16.39 9.14
N GLN A 275 -26.01 16.84 10.22
CA GLN A 275 -25.30 17.31 11.41
C GLN A 275 -24.91 16.11 12.27
N LEU A 276 -23.62 15.83 12.35
CA LEU A 276 -23.07 14.81 13.25
C LEU A 276 -22.64 15.47 14.56
N TRP A 277 -23.41 15.23 15.62
CA TRP A 277 -23.06 15.60 16.98
C TRP A 277 -22.24 14.47 17.60
N TRP A 278 -20.96 14.71 17.86
CA TRP A 278 -20.10 13.78 18.59
C TRP A 278 -20.04 14.19 20.06
N HIS A 279 -20.26 13.25 20.98
CA HIS A 279 -19.98 13.45 22.41
C HIS A 279 -18.74 12.64 22.78
N TRP A 280 -17.65 13.36 23.06
CA TRP A 280 -16.41 12.77 23.56
C TRP A 280 -16.49 12.63 25.09
N GLY A 281 -16.80 11.43 25.57
CA GLY A 281 -16.62 11.06 26.97
C GLY A 281 -15.20 10.53 27.19
N ILE A 282 -14.30 11.35 27.72
CA ILE A 282 -13.00 10.87 28.22
C ILE A 282 -13.25 10.27 29.61
N SER A 283 -13.34 8.94 29.70
CA SER A 283 -13.09 8.27 30.98
C SER A 283 -11.59 8.36 31.25
N GLY A 284 -11.22 8.91 32.40
CA GLY A 284 -9.84 9.16 32.79
C GLY A 284 -9.02 7.87 32.87
N ALA A 285 -8.34 7.53 31.79
CA ALA A 285 -7.17 6.67 31.78
C ALA A 285 -6.30 7.07 30.58
N THR A 286 -4.99 7.02 30.78
CA THR A 286 -3.88 7.51 29.94
C THR A 286 -3.74 6.86 28.55
N ASN A 287 -4.82 6.65 27.80
CA ASN A 287 -4.81 5.99 26.50
C ASN A 287 -4.86 6.98 25.32
N THR A 288 -3.70 7.56 25.00
CA THR A 288 -3.40 8.16 23.68
C THR A 288 -3.34 7.14 22.52
N TRP A 289 -3.58 5.85 22.80
CA TRP A 289 -3.38 4.74 21.85
C TRP A 289 -4.56 4.45 20.91
N ALA A 290 -5.77 4.98 21.18
CA ALA A 290 -6.97 4.61 20.42
C ALA A 290 -7.04 5.26 19.03
N TRP A 291 -6.54 6.49 18.86
CA TRP A 291 -6.53 7.17 17.55
C TRP A 291 -5.39 6.71 16.64
N GLN A 292 -4.26 6.27 17.21
CA GLN A 292 -3.18 5.70 16.41
C GLN A 292 -3.59 4.41 15.71
N LYS A 293 -4.45 3.56 16.27
CA LYS A 293 -4.87 2.31 15.56
C LYS A 293 -5.84 2.54 14.40
N LEU A 294 -6.58 3.65 14.37
CA LEU A 294 -7.52 3.96 13.28
C LEU A 294 -6.89 4.76 12.13
N CYS A 295 -5.87 5.59 12.41
CA CYS A 295 -5.19 6.39 11.38
C CYS A 295 -3.72 6.01 11.12
N ALA A 296 -3.01 5.36 12.06
CA ALA A 296 -1.58 5.04 11.89
C ALA A 296 -1.31 3.66 11.26
N THR A 297 -2.35 2.85 11.00
CA THR A 297 -2.17 1.49 10.46
C THR A 297 -2.15 1.46 8.91
N GLN A 298 -2.29 2.60 8.23
CA GLN A 298 -2.25 2.68 6.76
C GLN A 298 -1.42 3.88 6.29
N VAL A 299 -0.11 3.88 6.58
CA VAL A 299 0.81 4.65 5.75
C VAL A 299 1.06 3.81 4.50
N ALA A 300 0.26 4.05 3.47
CA ALA A 300 0.57 3.54 2.14
C ALA A 300 1.84 4.23 1.65
N PHE A 301 2.91 3.47 1.42
CA PHE A 301 4.04 3.98 0.65
C PHE A 301 3.65 3.97 -0.82
N VAL A 302 3.13 5.10 -1.31
CA VAL A 302 3.06 5.36 -2.75
C VAL A 302 4.46 5.79 -3.18
N ILE A 303 5.26 4.85 -3.66
CA ILE A 303 6.51 5.18 -4.35
C ILE A 303 6.12 5.55 -5.78
N ALA A 304 6.05 6.85 -6.07
CA ALA A 304 5.95 7.35 -7.43
C ALA A 304 7.35 7.33 -8.04
N LEU A 305 7.61 6.41 -8.96
CA LEU A 305 8.83 6.40 -9.76
C LEU A 305 8.55 7.17 -11.05
N ILE A 306 9.04 8.41 -11.14
CA ILE A 306 8.95 9.20 -12.37
C ILE A 306 10.08 8.75 -13.29
N LEU A 307 9.76 7.93 -14.29
CA LEU A 307 10.69 7.60 -15.36
C LEU A 307 10.60 8.69 -16.42
N MET A 308 11.45 9.71 -16.34
CA MET A 308 11.55 10.71 -17.39
C MET A 308 12.03 10.07 -18.69
N ALA A 309 11.12 9.93 -19.67
CA ALA A 309 11.49 9.56 -21.03
C ALA A 309 12.38 10.66 -21.64
N PRO A 310 13.45 10.33 -22.38
CA PRO A 310 14.24 11.32 -23.10
C PRO A 310 13.36 11.98 -24.16
N GLY A 311 13.16 13.29 -24.01
CA GLY A 311 12.39 14.10 -24.94
C GLY A 311 12.89 13.94 -26.36
N ARG A 312 11.99 13.56 -27.27
CA ARG A 312 12.23 13.67 -28.71
C ARG A 312 12.28 15.15 -29.06
N THR A 313 13.47 15.71 -29.19
CA THR A 313 13.70 16.94 -29.92
C THR A 313 13.51 16.65 -31.41
N ASN A 314 12.33 16.95 -31.95
CA ASN A 314 12.17 17.10 -33.39
C ASN A 314 12.65 18.51 -33.76
N CYS A 315 13.91 18.60 -34.20
CA CYS A 315 14.35 19.64 -35.11
C CYS A 315 14.12 19.14 -36.55
N ARG A 316 13.02 19.59 -37.15
CA ARG A 316 12.86 20.11 -38.52
C ARG A 316 11.38 20.18 -38.86
#